data_AF-A0A1W9STM7-F1
#
_entry.id   AF-A0A1W9STM7-F1
#
_cell.length_a   1.000
_cell.length_b   1.000
_cell.length_c   1.000
_cell.angle_alpha   90.00
_cell.angle_beta   90.00
_cell.angle_gamma   90.00
#
_symmetry.space_group_name_H-M   'P 1'
#
loop_
_entity.id
_entity.type
_entity.pdbx_description
1 polymer ?
#
loop_
_entity_poly.entity_id
_entity_poly.type
_entity_poly.pdbx_seq_one_letter_code
_entity_poly.pdbx_strand_id
1 'polypeptide(L)'
;MLKKTHWELFFFVPYFIKKYFDKKRFSENKNIKIIFYNFTPIEGFEFFNYFCFEQNLGMPRNHNVLATSLMLSLSLNFKKIYLAGADHSWLKDIFVTDNNMVLLTQKHFYDEKTAKAEPMAKLGKGERKLYEILEKFTLTFKSYFKIKKYSKKRNSIIINITPNSYIDAFERINKNDI
;
A
#
# COMPACT_ATOMS: atom_id res chain seq x y z
N MET A 1 -21.69 -4.62 -6.23
CA MET A 1 -20.59 -4.40 -7.19
C MET A 1 -20.50 -5.52 -8.22
N LEU A 2 -20.16 -6.77 -7.85
CA LEU A 2 -19.90 -7.86 -8.80
C LEU A 2 -21.02 -8.09 -9.84
N LYS A 3 -22.29 -8.07 -9.44
CA LYS A 3 -23.44 -8.24 -10.34
C LYS A 3 -23.92 -6.95 -11.02
N LYS A 4 -23.40 -5.79 -10.61
CA LYS A 4 -23.93 -4.46 -11.00
C LYS A 4 -22.96 -3.64 -11.85
N THR A 5 -21.70 -4.06 -11.97
CA THR A 5 -20.71 -3.30 -12.73
C THR A 5 -20.89 -3.52 -14.23
N HIS A 6 -20.93 -2.42 -14.97
CA HIS A 6 -21.01 -2.41 -16.43
C HIS A 6 -19.70 -1.97 -17.10
N TRP A 7 -18.71 -1.54 -16.31
CA TRP A 7 -17.39 -1.09 -16.75
C TRP A 7 -16.35 -2.17 -16.48
N GLU A 8 -15.32 -2.20 -17.33
CA GLU A 8 -14.23 -3.17 -17.22
C GLU A 8 -13.42 -2.93 -15.94
N LEU A 9 -13.26 -3.99 -15.14
CA LEU A 9 -12.56 -3.98 -13.87
C LEU A 9 -11.50 -5.08 -13.85
N PHE A 10 -10.30 -4.71 -13.44
CA PHE A 10 -9.20 -5.63 -13.17
C PHE A 10 -9.00 -5.77 -11.67
N PHE A 11 -9.25 -6.95 -11.12
CA PHE A 11 -9.03 -7.26 -9.72
C PHE A 11 -7.67 -7.94 -9.56
N PHE A 12 -6.75 -7.24 -8.90
CA PHE A 12 -5.46 -7.78 -8.53
C PHE A 12 -5.57 -8.55 -7.23
N VAL A 13 -5.21 -9.84 -7.27
CA VAL A 13 -5.38 -10.78 -6.16
C VAL A 13 -4.03 -11.46 -5.85
N PRO A 14 -3.58 -11.49 -4.59
CA PRO A 14 -2.37 -12.23 -4.24
C PRO A 14 -2.44 -13.70 -4.66
N TYR A 15 -1.38 -14.22 -5.26
CA TYR A 15 -1.35 -15.60 -5.75
C TYR A 15 -1.56 -16.64 -4.64
N PHE A 16 -1.06 -16.38 -3.43
CA PHE A 16 -1.16 -17.32 -2.31
C PHE A 16 -2.61 -17.60 -1.87
N ILE A 17 -3.58 -16.72 -2.18
CA ILE A 17 -5.00 -16.96 -1.90
C ILE A 17 -5.76 -17.59 -3.08
N LYS A 18 -5.09 -17.87 -4.21
CA LYS A 18 -5.73 -18.41 -5.43
C LYS A 18 -6.53 -19.69 -5.20
N LYS A 19 -6.11 -20.55 -4.25
CA LYS A 19 -6.80 -21.79 -3.89
C LYS A 19 -8.15 -21.53 -3.20
N TYR A 20 -8.25 -20.44 -2.43
CA TYR A 20 -9.44 -20.07 -1.65
C TYR A 20 -10.29 -18.99 -2.33
N PHE A 21 -9.80 -18.44 -3.44
CA PHE A 21 -10.48 -17.39 -4.18
C PHE A 21 -11.67 -17.97 -4.95
N ASP A 22 -12.87 -17.44 -4.67
CA ASP A 22 -14.12 -17.84 -5.32
C ASP A 22 -14.19 -17.33 -6.76
N LYS A 23 -13.48 -18.01 -7.67
CA LYS A 23 -13.44 -17.65 -9.09
C LYS A 23 -14.83 -17.68 -9.73
N LYS A 24 -15.71 -18.57 -9.28
CA LYS A 24 -17.05 -18.76 -9.85
C LYS A 24 -17.87 -17.48 -9.71
N ARG A 25 -17.91 -16.92 -8.49
CA ARG A 25 -18.66 -15.69 -8.22
C ARG A 25 -18.18 -14.48 -9.03
N PHE A 26 -16.87 -14.41 -9.34
CA PHE A 26 -16.34 -13.31 -10.15
C PHE A 26 -16.53 -13.55 -11.66
N SER A 27 -16.59 -14.82 -12.11
CA SER A 27 -16.83 -15.17 -13.51
C SER A 27 -18.26 -14.91 -14.00
N GLU A 28 -19.21 -14.69 -13.08
CA GLU A 28 -20.60 -14.31 -13.42
C GLU A 28 -20.69 -12.97 -14.18
N ASN A 29 -19.68 -12.10 -14.08
CA ASN A 29 -19.67 -10.83 -14.79
C ASN A 29 -18.45 -10.73 -15.72
N LYS A 30 -18.72 -10.72 -17.04
CA LYS A 30 -17.70 -10.62 -18.10
C LYS A 30 -16.85 -9.34 -18.05
N ASN A 31 -17.33 -8.29 -17.38
CA ASN A 31 -16.59 -7.05 -17.21
C ASN A 31 -15.54 -7.14 -16.09
N ILE A 32 -15.43 -8.27 -15.40
CA ILE A 32 -14.50 -8.47 -14.29
C ILE A 32 -13.41 -9.44 -14.71
N LYS A 33 -12.17 -8.97 -14.69
CA LYS A 33 -10.96 -9.75 -14.97
C LYS A 33 -10.16 -9.92 -13.69
N ILE A 34 -9.75 -11.15 -13.39
CA ILE A 34 -8.91 -11.46 -12.22
C ILE A 34 -7.47 -11.58 -12.67
N ILE A 35 -6.57 -10.80 -12.08
CA ILE A 35 -5.13 -10.88 -12.29
C ILE A 35 -4.48 -11.30 -10.99
N PHE A 36 -3.81 -12.45 -11.00
CA PHE A 36 -3.03 -12.88 -9.85
C PHE A 36 -1.63 -12.25 -9.87
N TYR A 37 -1.10 -11.88 -8.71
CA TYR A 37 0.23 -11.31 -8.58
C TYR A 37 1.02 -11.95 -7.43
N ASN A 38 2.35 -11.94 -7.52
CA ASN A 38 3.22 -12.48 -6.48
C ASN A 38 3.44 -11.46 -5.37
N PHE A 39 2.85 -11.69 -4.20
CA PHE A 39 3.03 -10.85 -3.00
C PHE A 39 4.30 -11.20 -2.20
N THR A 40 5.23 -11.92 -2.82
CA THR A 40 6.49 -12.36 -2.20
C THR A 40 7.35 -11.15 -1.84
N PRO A 41 7.71 -10.95 -0.56
CA PRO A 41 8.65 -9.90 -0.18
C PRO A 41 10.04 -10.19 -0.74
N ILE A 42 10.60 -9.25 -1.51
CA ILE A 42 11.98 -9.34 -2.02
C ILE A 42 12.83 -8.27 -1.36
N GLU A 43 13.93 -8.71 -0.77
CA GLU A 43 14.91 -7.91 -0.04
C GLU A 43 16.31 -8.44 -0.31
N GLY A 44 17.33 -7.60 -0.14
CA GLY A 44 18.72 -7.92 -0.45
C GLY A 44 19.30 -6.97 -1.47
N PHE A 45 20.19 -7.47 -2.32
CA PHE A 45 20.92 -6.67 -3.30
C PHE A 45 20.00 -5.99 -4.32
N GLU A 46 20.28 -4.72 -4.63
CA GLU A 46 19.41 -3.88 -5.46
C GLU A 46 19.19 -4.47 -6.86
N PHE A 47 20.23 -5.02 -7.50
CA PHE A 47 20.12 -5.64 -8.82
C PHE A 47 19.17 -6.85 -8.81
N PHE A 48 19.25 -7.71 -7.78
CA PHE A 48 18.41 -8.89 -7.64
C PHE A 48 16.96 -8.50 -7.37
N ASN A 49 16.74 -7.51 -6.49
CA ASN A 49 15.41 -6.98 -6.21
C ASN A 49 14.77 -6.47 -7.51
N TYR A 50 15.49 -5.67 -8.31
CA TYR A 50 14.97 -5.15 -9.57
C TYR A 50 14.68 -6.24 -10.58
N PHE A 51 15.55 -7.25 -10.72
CA PHE A 51 15.26 -8.41 -11.56
C PHE A 51 13.95 -9.09 -11.15
N CYS A 52 13.76 -9.37 -9.86
CA CYS A 52 12.53 -9.98 -9.36
C CYS A 52 11.29 -9.10 -9.60
N PHE A 53 11.41 -7.79 -9.42
CA PHE A 53 10.31 -6.84 -9.68
C PHE A 53 9.94 -6.81 -11.17
N GLU A 54 10.93 -6.76 -12.06
CA GLU A 54 10.71 -6.74 -13.52
C GLU A 54 10.04 -8.01 -14.03
N GLN A 55 10.38 -9.15 -13.43
CA GLN A 55 9.78 -10.45 -13.75
C GLN A 55 8.48 -10.71 -12.97
N ASN A 56 7.97 -9.74 -12.21
CA ASN A 56 6.79 -9.89 -11.34
C ASN A 56 6.88 -11.08 -10.37
N LEU A 57 8.08 -11.46 -9.93
CA LEU A 57 8.32 -12.55 -8.98
C LEU A 57 8.07 -12.14 -7.53
N GLY A 58 7.98 -10.84 -7.27
CA GLY A 58 7.67 -10.29 -5.97
C GLY A 58 7.70 -8.76 -5.98
N MET A 59 7.73 -8.18 -4.79
CA MET A 59 7.70 -6.74 -4.57
C MET A 59 8.45 -6.39 -3.26
N PRO A 60 8.77 -5.11 -3.00
CA PRO A 60 9.27 -4.70 -1.69
C PRO A 60 8.34 -5.21 -0.58
N ARG A 61 8.89 -5.47 0.61
CA ARG A 61 8.08 -5.86 1.77
C ARG A 61 7.01 -4.81 2.03
N ASN A 62 5.75 -5.19 1.81
CA ASN A 62 4.62 -4.28 1.91
C ASN A 62 3.97 -4.37 3.28
N HIS A 63 3.82 -3.21 3.90
CA HIS A 63 3.12 -3.03 5.16
C HIS A 63 1.76 -2.34 4.99
N ASN A 64 1.40 -2.00 3.75
CA ASN A 64 0.16 -1.36 3.36
C ASN A 64 -0.20 -1.70 1.90
N VAL A 65 -1.44 -1.37 1.51
CA VAL A 65 -1.94 -1.61 0.16
C VAL A 65 -1.34 -0.66 -0.88
N LEU A 66 -0.99 0.58 -0.51
CA LEU A 66 -0.49 1.60 -1.43
C LEU A 66 0.82 1.18 -2.11
N ALA A 67 1.76 0.63 -1.36
CA ALA A 67 3.03 0.12 -1.91
C ALA A 67 2.79 -1.01 -2.92
N THR A 68 1.79 -1.86 -2.68
CA THR A 68 1.37 -2.90 -3.64
C THR A 68 0.80 -2.28 -4.90
N SER A 69 -0.12 -1.32 -4.77
CA SER A 69 -0.74 -0.62 -5.89
C SER A 69 0.29 0.10 -6.76
N LEU A 70 1.30 0.73 -6.15
CA LEU A 70 2.40 1.38 -6.86
C LEU A 70 3.22 0.37 -7.67
N MET A 71 3.62 -0.74 -7.07
CA MET A 71 4.38 -1.78 -7.77
C MET A 71 3.60 -2.36 -8.94
N LEU A 72 2.32 -2.67 -8.75
CA LEU A 72 1.45 -3.16 -9.82
C LEU A 72 1.31 -2.12 -10.94
N SER A 73 1.17 -0.84 -10.60
CA SER A 73 1.11 0.24 -11.60
C SER A 73 2.40 0.33 -12.42
N LEU A 74 3.56 0.15 -11.78
CA LEU A 74 4.85 0.10 -12.48
C LEU A 74 4.98 -1.16 -13.36
N SER A 75 4.49 -2.32 -12.91
CA SER A 75 4.44 -3.55 -13.69
C SER A 75 3.54 -3.43 -14.92
N LEU A 76 2.44 -2.67 -14.81
CA LEU A 76 1.55 -2.32 -15.91
C LEU A 76 2.11 -1.22 -16.83
N ASN A 77 3.34 -0.75 -16.59
CA ASN A 77 4.05 0.26 -17.37
C ASN A 77 3.41 1.67 -17.40
N PHE A 78 2.63 2.03 -16.38
CA PHE A 78 2.15 3.41 -16.24
C PHE A 78 3.33 4.39 -16.08
N LYS A 79 3.40 5.40 -16.96
CA LYS A 79 4.50 6.38 -16.98
C LYS A 79 4.33 7.52 -16.00
N LYS A 80 3.09 7.83 -15.64
CA LYS A 80 2.75 8.87 -14.66
C LYS A 80 1.71 8.31 -13.71
N ILE A 81 2.01 8.34 -12.41
CA ILE A 81 1.15 7.78 -11.35
C ILE A 81 0.91 8.88 -10.32
N TYR A 82 -0.36 9.20 -10.05
CA TYR A 82 -0.76 10.19 -9.05
C TYR A 82 -1.29 9.50 -7.79
N LEU A 83 -0.89 10.00 -6.62
CA LEU A 83 -1.33 9.50 -5.32
C LEU A 83 -2.31 10.48 -4.67
N ALA A 84 -3.58 10.06 -4.58
CA ALA A 84 -4.64 10.75 -3.87
C ALA A 84 -5.10 9.92 -2.66
N GLY A 85 -5.43 10.59 -1.54
CA GLY A 85 -5.88 9.95 -0.30
C GLY A 85 -4.78 9.12 0.40
N ALA A 86 -3.51 9.45 0.15
CA ALA A 86 -2.35 8.73 0.68
C ALA A 86 -1.72 9.48 1.88
N ASP A 87 -2.45 9.67 2.97
CA ASP A 87 -2.00 10.54 4.08
C ASP A 87 -0.78 9.99 4.82
N HIS A 88 -0.89 8.77 5.37
CA HIS A 88 0.17 8.16 6.19
C HIS A 88 0.68 9.04 7.35
N SER A 89 -0.14 9.99 7.81
CA SER A 89 0.20 10.98 8.82
C SER A 89 0.05 10.49 10.27
N TRP A 90 0.02 9.18 10.49
CA TRP A 90 -0.32 8.53 11.77
C TRP A 90 0.62 8.89 12.94
N LEU A 91 1.84 9.35 12.65
CA LEU A 91 2.83 9.72 13.67
C LEU A 91 2.36 10.83 14.61
N LYS A 92 1.45 11.71 14.19
CA LYS A 92 0.91 12.77 15.06
C LYS A 92 -0.17 12.27 16.04
N ASP A 93 -0.71 11.08 15.79
CA ASP A 93 -1.85 10.51 16.50
C ASP A 93 -1.45 9.34 17.41
N ILE A 94 -0.14 9.18 17.70
CA ILE A 94 0.42 8.14 18.59
C ILE A 94 0.77 8.72 19.96
N PHE A 95 0.43 8.00 21.03
CA PHE A 95 0.80 8.37 22.39
C PHE A 95 0.89 7.13 23.30
N VAL A 96 1.54 7.29 24.46
CA VAL A 96 1.67 6.25 25.49
C VAL A 96 0.86 6.68 26.71
N THR A 97 0.02 5.79 27.23
CA THR A 97 -0.77 6.06 28.44
C THR A 97 0.07 5.86 29.71
N ASP A 98 -0.44 6.33 30.85
CA ASP A 98 0.19 6.12 32.17
C ASP A 98 0.34 4.63 32.54
N ASN A 99 -0.47 3.76 31.92
CA ASN A 99 -0.39 2.30 32.07
C ASN A 99 0.59 1.64 31.07
N ASN A 100 1.46 2.41 30.42
CA ASN A 100 2.41 1.94 29.39
C ASN A 100 1.76 1.24 28.18
N MET A 101 0.52 1.61 27.85
CA MET A 101 -0.16 1.16 26.63
C MET A 101 0.09 2.15 25.51
N VAL A 102 0.43 1.66 24.32
CA VAL A 102 0.65 2.52 23.14
C VAL A 102 -0.63 2.56 22.33
N LEU A 103 -1.24 3.74 22.25
CA LEU A 103 -2.46 3.97 21.51
C LEU A 103 -2.17 4.72 20.21
N LEU A 104 -2.89 4.35 19.15
CA LEU A 104 -2.82 5.00 17.85
C LEU A 104 -4.25 5.28 17.38
N THR A 105 -4.52 6.53 17.00
CA THR A 105 -5.80 6.85 16.35
C THR A 105 -5.67 6.67 14.84
N GLN A 106 -6.30 5.63 14.30
CA GLN A 106 -6.34 5.40 12.86
C GLN A 106 -7.55 6.14 12.26
N LYS A 107 -7.36 7.40 11.89
CA LYS A 107 -8.39 8.18 11.20
C LYS A 107 -8.44 7.72 9.74
N HIS A 108 -9.54 7.13 9.33
CA HIS A 108 -9.87 6.91 7.92
C HIS A 108 -10.75 8.06 7.42
N PHE A 109 -10.72 8.33 6.10
CA PHE A 109 -11.51 9.40 5.48
C PHE A 109 -13.01 9.35 5.87
N TYR A 110 -13.57 8.15 6.04
CA TYR A 110 -14.98 7.95 6.39
C TYR A 110 -15.30 8.10 7.88
N ASP A 111 -14.29 8.00 8.76
CA ASP A 111 -14.47 7.88 10.22
C ASP A 111 -13.69 8.96 10.99
N GLU A 112 -13.32 10.07 10.34
CA GLU A 112 -12.44 11.08 10.91
C GLU A 112 -12.94 11.65 12.25
N LYS A 113 -14.26 11.76 12.42
CA LYS A 113 -14.91 12.29 13.64
C LYS A 113 -15.21 11.22 14.70
N THR A 114 -15.15 9.94 14.34
CA THR A 114 -15.56 8.82 15.20
C THR A 114 -14.41 7.90 15.58
N ALA A 115 -13.25 8.04 14.93
CA ALA A 115 -12.07 7.23 15.18
C ALA A 115 -11.61 7.33 16.64
N LYS A 116 -11.43 6.16 17.27
CA LYS A 116 -10.93 6.04 18.64
C LYS A 116 -9.45 5.65 18.64
N ALA A 117 -8.75 6.07 19.69
CA ALA A 117 -7.38 5.64 19.92
C ALA A 117 -7.40 4.19 20.42
N GLU A 118 -6.72 3.29 19.70
CA GLU A 118 -6.69 1.87 20.01
C GLU A 118 -5.27 1.32 20.00
N PRO A 119 -4.97 0.25 20.76
CA PRO A 119 -3.69 -0.43 20.66
C PRO A 119 -3.47 -1.02 19.26
N MET A 120 -2.25 -0.90 18.73
CA MET A 120 -1.93 -1.55 17.46
C MET A 120 -1.71 -3.05 17.67
N ALA A 121 -2.66 -3.87 17.22
CA ALA A 121 -2.58 -5.32 17.37
C ALA A 121 -1.43 -5.97 16.57
N LYS A 122 -0.83 -7.02 17.15
CA LYS A 122 0.18 -7.90 16.53
C LYS A 122 -0.50 -9.12 15.90
N LEU A 123 -1.43 -8.89 14.96
CA LEU A 123 -2.18 -9.97 14.27
C LEU A 123 -2.82 -10.96 15.26
N GLY A 124 -3.45 -10.45 16.33
CA GLY A 124 -4.09 -11.26 17.36
C GLY A 124 -3.17 -11.80 18.46
N LYS A 125 -1.86 -11.52 18.43
CA LYS A 125 -0.88 -11.98 19.45
C LYS A 125 -0.54 -10.94 20.52
N GLY A 126 -1.45 -10.01 20.80
CA GLY A 126 -1.25 -8.91 21.76
C GLY A 126 -0.95 -7.56 21.11
N GLU A 127 -0.53 -6.60 21.93
CA GLU A 127 -0.32 -5.19 21.55
C GLU A 127 1.14 -4.92 21.18
N ARG A 128 1.36 -4.02 20.22
CA ARG A 128 2.71 -3.58 19.85
C ARG A 128 3.26 -2.57 20.85
N LYS A 129 4.55 -2.71 21.15
CA LYS A 129 5.33 -1.66 21.81
C LYS A 129 5.62 -0.51 20.85
N LEU A 130 5.91 0.67 21.38
CA LEU A 130 6.12 1.88 20.58
C LEU A 130 7.21 1.67 19.52
N TYR A 131 8.34 1.06 19.89
CA TYR A 131 9.43 0.79 18.95
C TYR A 131 9.01 -0.15 17.81
N GLU A 132 8.13 -1.14 18.05
CA GLU A 132 7.63 -2.05 17.00
C GLU A 132 6.69 -1.32 16.03
N ILE A 133 5.98 -0.27 16.49
CA ILE A 133 5.15 0.58 15.64
C ILE A 133 6.06 1.48 14.78
N LEU A 134 7.03 2.13 15.41
CA LEU A 134 7.99 2.99 14.73
C LEU A 134 8.85 2.21 13.72
N GLU A 135 9.24 0.97 14.02
CA GLU A 135 9.92 0.09 13.08
C GLU A 135 9.02 -0.21 11.87
N LYS A 136 7.74 -0.52 12.08
CA LYS A 136 6.79 -0.74 10.97
C LYS A 136 6.61 0.51 10.11
N PHE A 137 6.55 1.69 10.71
CA PHE A 137 6.50 2.96 9.97
C PHE A 137 7.79 3.19 9.19
N THR A 138 8.95 2.96 9.81
CA THR A 138 10.26 3.05 9.13
C THR A 138 10.31 2.14 7.91
N LEU A 139 9.91 0.87 8.05
CA LEU A 139 9.86 -0.07 6.93
C LEU A 139 8.89 0.39 5.83
N THR A 140 7.74 0.96 6.22
CA THR A 140 6.75 1.51 5.30
C THR A 140 7.31 2.68 4.49
N PHE A 141 7.87 3.70 5.14
CA PHE A 141 8.41 4.86 4.42
C PHE A 141 9.65 4.49 3.58
N LYS A 142 10.51 3.61 4.11
CA LYS A 142 11.65 3.08 3.36
C LYS A 142 11.23 2.33 2.09
N SER A 143 10.09 1.64 2.09
CA SER A 143 9.60 0.96 0.89
C SER A 143 9.22 1.97 -0.21
N TYR A 144 8.68 3.14 0.14
CA TYR A 144 8.39 4.18 -0.85
C TYR A 144 9.64 4.73 -1.54
N PHE A 145 10.76 4.89 -0.81
CA PHE A 145 12.03 5.25 -1.43
C PHE A 145 12.58 4.15 -2.35
N LYS A 146 12.42 2.87 -2.00
CA LYS A 146 12.76 1.75 -2.90
C LYS A 146 11.91 1.81 -4.18
N ILE A 147 10.61 2.06 -4.04
CA ILE A 147 9.68 2.19 -5.16
C ILE A 147 10.05 3.39 -6.04
N LYS A 148 10.42 4.55 -5.45
CA LYS A 148 10.90 5.73 -6.19
C LYS A 148 12.13 5.40 -7.05
N LYS A 149 13.10 4.68 -6.49
CA LYS A 149 14.29 4.27 -7.26
C LYS A 149 13.91 3.33 -8.40
N TYR A 150 13.05 2.36 -8.13
CA TYR A 150 12.58 1.42 -9.15
C TYR A 150 11.76 2.13 -10.25
N SER A 151 10.94 3.12 -9.91
CA SER A 151 10.16 3.88 -10.89
C SER A 151 11.05 4.61 -11.88
N LYS A 152 12.20 5.16 -11.43
CA LYS A 152 13.21 5.76 -12.32
C LYS A 152 13.75 4.74 -13.33
N LYS A 153 14.08 3.51 -12.90
CA LYS A 153 14.50 2.42 -13.79
C LYS A 153 13.41 2.05 -14.81
N ARG A 154 12.12 2.22 -14.46
CA ARG A 154 10.97 2.00 -15.35
C ARG A 154 10.61 3.22 -16.21
N ASN A 155 11.39 4.30 -16.16
CA ASN A 155 11.08 5.59 -16.78
C ASN A 155 9.66 6.06 -16.43
N SER A 156 9.31 5.98 -15.14
CA SER A 156 7.99 6.30 -14.61
C SER A 156 8.09 7.27 -13.44
N ILE A 157 7.17 8.23 -13.39
CA ILE A 157 7.11 9.29 -12.37
C ILE A 157 5.92 9.02 -11.46
N ILE A 158 6.14 9.12 -10.15
CA ILE A 158 5.12 9.02 -9.11
C ILE A 158 5.01 10.38 -8.43
N ILE A 159 3.79 10.90 -8.33
CA ILE A 159 3.49 12.25 -7.84
C ILE A 159 2.47 12.13 -6.72
N ASN A 160 2.77 12.74 -5.57
CA ASN A 160 1.88 12.82 -4.43
C ASN A 160 1.06 14.12 -4.49
N ILE A 161 -0.27 13.97 -4.60
CA ILE A 161 -1.21 15.10 -4.67
C ILE A 161 -2.08 15.16 -3.41
N THR A 162 -1.77 14.33 -2.42
CA THR A 162 -2.48 14.28 -1.14
C THR A 162 -1.92 15.35 -0.21
N PRO A 163 -2.69 16.38 0.17
CA PRO A 163 -2.24 17.39 1.11
C PRO A 163 -1.91 16.77 2.47
N ASN A 164 -0.95 17.34 3.20
CA ASN A 164 -0.54 16.89 4.53
C ASN A 164 -0.03 15.43 4.63
N SER A 165 0.16 14.76 3.48
CA SER A 165 0.71 13.42 3.44
C SER A 165 2.14 13.39 3.96
N TYR A 166 2.46 12.44 4.84
CA TYR A 166 3.81 12.24 5.36
C TYR A 166 4.69 11.43 4.39
N ILE A 167 4.15 11.01 3.24
CA ILE A 167 4.95 10.36 2.19
C ILE A 167 5.81 11.41 1.48
N ASP A 168 7.09 11.44 1.85
CA ASP A 168 8.13 12.34 1.37
C ASP A 168 8.96 11.75 0.21
N ALA A 169 8.72 10.49 -0.15
CA ALA A 169 9.46 9.82 -1.22
C ALA A 169 9.18 10.41 -2.60
N PHE A 170 7.98 10.96 -2.86
CA PHE A 170 7.53 11.34 -4.20
C PHE A 170 7.41 12.86 -4.37
N GLU A 171 7.52 13.34 -5.60
CA GLU A 171 7.31 14.76 -5.92
C GLU A 171 5.90 15.19 -5.52
N ARG A 172 5.72 16.45 -5.10
CA ARG A 172 4.43 16.97 -4.64
C ARG A 172 3.94 18.06 -5.57
N ILE A 173 2.68 17.93 -6.00
CA ILE A 173 1.97 18.94 -6.80
C ILE A 173 0.64 19.21 -6.08
N ASN A 174 0.15 20.46 -6.10
CA ASN A 174 -1.18 20.72 -5.58
C ASN A 174 -2.22 20.05 -6.51
N LYS A 175 -3.27 19.47 -5.94
CA LYS A 175 -4.34 18.87 -6.75
C LYS A 175 -4.95 19.88 -7.75
N ASN A 176 -4.92 21.17 -7.42
CA ASN A 176 -5.43 22.24 -8.28
C ASN A 176 -4.51 22.57 -9.47
N ASP A 177 -3.29 22.02 -9.51
CA ASP A 177 -2.29 22.28 -10.57
C ASP A 177 -2.23 21.13 -11.61
N ILE A 178 -3.24 20.23 -11.63
CA ILE A 178 -3.36 19.06 -12.53
C ILE A 178 -4.56 19.24 -13.44
#